data_AF-A0A257JUK5-F1
#
_entry.id   AF-A0A257JUK5-F1
#
_cell.length_a   1.000
_cell.length_b   1.000
_cell.length_c   1.000
_cell.angle_alpha   90.00
_cell.angle_beta   90.00
_cell.angle_gamma   90.00
#
_symmetry.space_group_name_H-M   'P 1'
#
loop_
_entity.id
_entity.type
_entity.pdbx_description
1 polymer ?
#
loop_
_entity_poly.entity_id
_entity_poly.type
_entity_poly.pdbx_seq_one_letter_code
_entity_poly.pdbx_strand_id
1 'polypeptide(L)'
;MSYVLIHNPGCGSSKKGLEVLEAAGIQPEIRRYMLVAERLSVEELKEIARKMGGVSPRTFMRDKDAADAGLASDASDTEVFAAMAKNPKLIQRPIGINGEKAVLGRPNSALLTIV
;
A
#
# COMPACT_ATOMS: atom_id res chain seq x y z
N MET A 1 13.33 14.84 3.79
CA MET A 1 12.56 13.64 4.17
C MET A 1 11.52 13.45 3.07
N SER A 2 11.56 12.34 2.33
CA SER A 2 10.59 12.07 1.26
C SER A 2 9.45 11.22 1.81
N TYR A 3 8.23 11.74 1.73
CA TYR A 3 7.02 11.00 2.02
C TYR A 3 6.50 10.44 0.70
N VAL A 4 6.35 9.13 0.57
CA VAL A 4 5.80 8.48 -0.64
C VAL A 4 4.39 7.98 -0.35
N LEU A 5 3.46 8.28 -1.25
CA LEU A 5 2.09 7.79 -1.20
C LEU A 5 1.84 6.82 -2.35
N ILE A 6 1.61 5.55 -2.00
CA ILE A 6 1.10 4.54 -2.93
C ILE A 6 -0.36 4.87 -3.22
N HIS A 7 -0.61 5.43 -4.40
CA HIS A 7 -1.87 6.09 -4.72
C HIS A 7 -2.48 5.54 -6.01
N ASN A 8 -3.81 5.42 -6.02
CA ASN A 8 -4.58 5.18 -7.23
C ASN A 8 -5.63 6.29 -7.44
N PRO A 9 -5.50 7.13 -8.49
CA PRO A 9 -6.42 8.25 -8.73
C PRO A 9 -7.83 7.79 -9.10
N GLY A 10 -8.03 6.53 -9.51
CA GLY A 10 -9.36 5.96 -9.73
C GLY A 10 -10.12 5.60 -8.45
N CYS A 11 -9.53 5.78 -7.26
CA CYS A 11 -10.10 5.33 -6.00
C CYS A 11 -10.39 6.50 -5.04
N GLY A 12 -11.66 6.72 -4.72
CA GLY A 12 -12.08 7.83 -3.85
C GLY A 12 -11.42 7.84 -2.47
N SER A 13 -11.18 6.67 -1.85
CA SER A 13 -10.46 6.61 -0.57
C SER A 13 -9.00 7.06 -0.70
N SER A 14 -8.36 6.73 -1.82
CA SER A 14 -6.98 7.12 -2.12
C SER A 14 -6.84 8.63 -2.35
N LYS A 15 -7.82 9.26 -3.01
CA LYS A 15 -7.89 10.73 -3.16
C LYS A 15 -8.02 11.43 -1.82
N LYS A 16 -8.98 10.99 -0.99
CA LYS A 16 -9.14 11.54 0.36
C LYS A 16 -7.89 11.37 1.23
N GLY A 17 -7.11 10.30 1.04
CA GLY A 17 -5.84 10.14 1.75
C GLY A 17 -4.77 11.15 1.31
N LEU A 18 -4.72 11.46 0.02
CA LEU A 18 -3.86 12.53 -0.49
C LEU A 18 -4.28 13.91 0.04
N GLU A 19 -5.58 14.21 0.00
CA GLU A 19 -6.14 15.47 0.55
C GLU A 19 -5.81 15.65 2.04
N VAL A 20 -5.85 14.57 2.83
CA VAL A 20 -5.47 14.60 4.26
C VAL A 20 -4.00 14.99 4.45
N LEU A 21 -3.10 14.47 3.61
CA LEU A 21 -1.67 14.83 3.65
C LEU A 21 -1.45 16.27 3.22
N GLU A 22 -2.07 16.69 2.10
CA GLU A 22 -1.97 18.05 1.58
C GLU A 22 -2.52 19.09 2.56
N ALA A 23 -3.65 18.80 3.21
CA ALA A 23 -4.24 19.67 4.24
C ALA A 23 -3.35 19.82 5.49
N ALA A 24 -2.50 18.83 5.77
CA ALA A 24 -1.48 18.89 6.82
C ALA A 24 -0.16 19.55 6.36
N GLY A 25 -0.11 20.08 5.14
CA GLY A 25 1.08 20.72 4.57
C GLY A 25 2.14 19.75 4.05
N ILE A 26 1.81 18.47 3.91
CA ILE A 26 2.72 17.42 3.42
C ILE A 26 2.46 17.24 1.94
N GLN A 27 3.53 17.35 1.13
CA GLN A 27 3.48 17.06 -0.29
C GLN A 27 4.16 15.71 -0.56
N PRO A 28 3.38 14.62 -0.62
CA PRO A 28 3.95 13.30 -0.86
C PRO A 28 4.34 13.12 -2.33
N GLU A 29 5.40 12.36 -2.56
CA GLU A 29 5.69 11.78 -3.87
C GLU A 29 4.64 10.72 -4.20
N ILE A 30 3.99 10.87 -5.35
CA ILE A 30 2.89 9.99 -5.75
C ILE A 30 3.46 8.82 -6.56
N ARG A 31 3.38 7.62 -6.01
CA ARG A 31 3.71 6.38 -6.74
C ARG A 31 2.44 5.69 -7.22
N ARG A 32 2.25 5.62 -8.54
CA ARG A 32 1.10 5.02 -9.21
C ARG A 32 1.34 3.54 -9.50
N TYR A 33 1.39 2.74 -8.45
CA TYR A 33 1.70 1.31 -8.47
C TYR A 33 0.85 0.42 -9.42
N MET A 34 -0.27 0.95 -9.94
CA MET A 34 -1.09 0.29 -10.96
C MET A 34 -0.43 0.34 -12.36
N LEU A 35 0.44 1.32 -12.62
CA LEU A 35 1.20 1.41 -13.86
C LEU A 35 2.33 0.39 -13.85
N VAL A 36 2.60 -0.23 -15.01
CA VAL A 36 3.65 -1.25 -15.13
C VAL A 36 5.02 -0.71 -14.72
N ALA A 37 5.33 0.54 -15.09
CA ALA A 37 6.60 1.19 -14.78
C ALA A 37 6.82 1.48 -13.28
N GLU A 38 5.74 1.61 -12.49
CA GLU A 38 5.81 2.00 -11.08
C GLU A 38 5.37 0.87 -10.14
N ARG A 39 5.14 -0.32 -10.70
CA ARG A 39 4.66 -1.49 -9.98
C ARG A 39 5.61 -1.85 -8.83
N LEU A 40 5.04 -2.31 -7.73
CA LEU A 40 5.80 -2.78 -6.57
C LEU A 40 6.29 -4.19 -6.81
N SER A 41 7.60 -4.40 -6.64
CA SER A 41 8.22 -5.72 -6.63
C SER A 41 7.93 -6.46 -5.32
N VAL A 42 8.19 -7.78 -5.30
CA VAL A 42 8.05 -8.61 -4.10
C VAL A 42 8.92 -8.08 -2.95
N GLU A 43 10.17 -7.68 -3.24
CA GLU A 43 11.09 -7.18 -2.23
C GLU A 43 10.64 -5.84 -1.64
N GLU A 44 10.11 -4.94 -2.46
CA GLU A 44 9.53 -3.67 -1.97
C GLU A 44 8.29 -3.91 -1.10
N LEU A 45 7.44 -4.90 -1.45
CA LEU A 45 6.28 -5.23 -0.62
C LEU A 45 6.68 -5.80 0.74
N LYS A 46 7.71 -6.65 0.77
CA LYS A 46 8.30 -7.15 2.04
C LYS A 46 8.89 -6.01 2.85
N GLU A 47 9.56 -5.05 2.20
CA GLU A 47 10.09 -3.87 2.86
C GLU A 47 8.96 -3.01 3.47
N ILE A 48 7.88 -2.77 2.72
CA ILE A 48 6.69 -2.08 3.24
C ILE A 48 6.13 -2.80 4.47
N ALA A 49 5.98 -4.13 4.41
CA ALA A 49 5.52 -4.93 5.53
C ALA A 49 6.42 -4.79 6.76
N ARG A 50 7.75 -4.80 6.56
CA ARG A 50 8.74 -4.54 7.61
C ARG A 50 8.56 -3.14 8.21
N LYS A 51 8.43 -2.11 7.38
CA LYS A 51 8.24 -0.71 7.80
C LYS A 51 6.91 -0.46 8.50
N MET A 52 5.90 -1.31 8.28
CA MET A 52 4.64 -1.34 9.03
C MET A 52 4.75 -2.03 10.40
N GLY A 53 5.95 -2.49 10.80
CA GLY A 53 6.17 -3.22 12.05
C GLY A 53 6.28 -4.74 11.88
N GLY A 54 6.57 -5.23 10.69
CA GLY A 54 6.69 -6.67 10.41
C GLY A 54 5.35 -7.39 10.32
N VAL A 55 4.32 -6.70 9.84
CA VAL A 55 2.97 -7.26 9.71
C VAL A 55 2.88 -8.27 8.56
N SER A 56 1.94 -9.21 8.62
CA SER A 56 1.65 -10.10 7.49
C SER A 56 1.16 -9.28 6.28
N PRO A 57 1.53 -9.65 5.03
CA PRO A 57 1.01 -9.05 3.80
C PRO A 57 -0.51 -9.03 3.72
N ARG A 58 -1.19 -9.98 4.38
CA ARG A 58 -2.65 -10.02 4.45
C ARG A 58 -3.25 -8.76 5.11
N THR A 59 -2.49 -8.09 5.98
CA THR A 59 -2.91 -6.85 6.67
C THR A 59 -3.18 -5.70 5.71
N PHE A 60 -2.44 -5.64 4.61
CA PHE A 60 -2.58 -4.61 3.57
C PHE A 60 -2.92 -5.21 2.21
N MET A 61 -3.39 -6.46 2.20
CA MET A 61 -4.04 -7.08 1.05
C MET A 61 -5.51 -6.66 1.01
N ARG A 62 -6.08 -6.65 -0.19
CA ARG A 62 -7.51 -6.44 -0.40
C ARG A 62 -8.20 -7.79 -0.54
N ASP A 63 -8.81 -8.25 0.55
CA ASP A 63 -9.47 -9.57 0.63
C ASP A 63 -10.51 -9.83 -0.46
N LYS A 64 -11.27 -8.78 -0.83
CA LYS A 64 -12.31 -8.89 -1.87
C LYS A 64 -11.80 -9.38 -3.22
N ASP A 65 -10.53 -9.13 -3.50
CA ASP A 65 -9.92 -9.42 -4.79
C ASP A 65 -9.04 -10.70 -4.72
N ALA A 66 -8.86 -11.29 -3.52
CA ALA A 66 -7.99 -12.43 -3.29
C ALA A 66 -8.51 -13.73 -3.91
N ALA A 67 -9.82 -13.97 -3.82
CA ALA A 67 -10.47 -15.13 -4.46
C ALA A 67 -10.36 -15.06 -5.99
N ASP A 68 -10.55 -13.87 -6.57
CA ASP A 68 -10.43 -13.63 -8.01
C ASP A 68 -8.99 -13.82 -8.52
N ALA A 69 -8.00 -13.67 -7.64
CA ALA A 69 -6.60 -13.93 -7.95
C ALA A 69 -6.20 -15.40 -7.80
N GLY A 70 -7.13 -16.29 -7.41
CA GLY A 70 -6.86 -17.70 -7.16
C GLY A 70 -5.97 -17.95 -5.95
N LEU A 71 -5.92 -17.00 -5.00
CA LEU A 71 -5.10 -17.12 -3.80
C LEU A 71 -5.83 -17.98 -2.77
N ALA A 72 -5.21 -19.09 -2.38
CA ALA A 72 -5.77 -19.97 -1.37
C ALA A 72 -5.88 -19.26 0.00
N SER A 73 -6.89 -19.61 0.79
CA SER A 73 -7.11 -19.03 2.11
C SER A 73 -5.93 -19.27 3.06
N ASP A 74 -5.23 -20.38 2.88
CA ASP A 74 -4.06 -20.84 3.64
C ASP A 74 -2.71 -20.52 2.96
N ALA A 75 -2.72 -19.76 1.86
CA ALA A 75 -1.49 -19.34 1.18
C ALA A 75 -0.50 -18.65 2.14
N SER A 76 0.77 -18.99 2.01
CA SER A 76 1.86 -18.41 2.79
C SER A 76 2.08 -16.93 2.46
N ASP A 77 2.71 -16.19 3.37
CA ASP A 77 3.03 -14.78 3.14
C ASP A 77 3.87 -14.57 1.86
N THR A 78 4.79 -15.47 1.56
CA THR A 78 5.59 -15.45 0.33
C THR A 78 4.72 -15.53 -0.92
N GLU A 79 3.73 -16.42 -0.93
CA GLU A 79 2.78 -16.55 -2.04
C GLU A 79 1.89 -15.32 -2.17
N VAL A 80 1.47 -14.75 -1.04
CA VAL A 80 0.68 -13.52 -1.00
C VAL A 80 1.49 -12.36 -1.63
N PHE A 81 2.76 -12.19 -1.25
CA PHE A 81 3.62 -11.16 -1.84
C PHE A 81 3.79 -11.34 -3.35
N ALA A 82 4.04 -12.57 -3.80
CA ALA A 82 4.16 -12.88 -5.22
C ALA A 82 2.87 -12.56 -5.99
N ALA A 83 1.71 -12.89 -5.41
CA ALA A 83 0.41 -12.58 -5.97
C ALA A 83 0.17 -11.06 -6.06
N MET A 84 0.50 -10.30 -5.01
CA MET A 84 0.38 -8.84 -4.98
C MET A 84 1.28 -8.16 -6.02
N ALA A 85 2.52 -8.63 -6.18
CA ALA A 85 3.44 -8.12 -7.20
C ALA A 85 2.93 -8.42 -8.62
N LYS A 86 2.32 -9.58 -8.84
CA LYS A 86 1.73 -9.96 -10.14
C LYS A 86 0.43 -9.21 -10.42
N ASN A 87 -0.41 -9.01 -9.41
CA ASN A 87 -1.70 -8.34 -9.48
C ASN A 87 -1.78 -7.19 -8.46
N PRO A 88 -1.34 -5.97 -8.84
CA PRO A 88 -1.39 -4.82 -7.95
C PRO A 88 -2.78 -4.51 -7.39
N LYS A 89 -3.88 -4.94 -8.03
CA LYS A 89 -5.23 -4.71 -7.48
C LYS A 89 -5.42 -5.30 -6.07
N LEU A 90 -4.66 -6.36 -5.75
CA LEU A 90 -4.63 -6.99 -4.42
C LEU A 90 -4.03 -6.11 -3.33
N ILE A 91 -3.30 -5.05 -3.68
CA ILE A 91 -2.68 -4.15 -2.71
C ILE A 91 -3.72 -3.13 -2.25
N GLN A 92 -3.94 -3.10 -0.94
CA GLN A 92 -4.83 -2.14 -0.31
C GLN A 92 -4.21 -0.73 -0.36
N ARG A 93 -5.08 0.29 -0.39
CA ARG A 93 -4.69 1.68 -0.64
C ARG A 93 -5.55 2.68 0.14
N PRO A 94 -5.03 3.87 0.43
CA PRO A 94 -3.65 4.33 0.19
C PRO A 94 -2.64 3.75 1.19
N ILE A 95 -1.36 3.64 0.82
CA ILE A 95 -0.26 3.31 1.75
C ILE A 95 0.70 4.50 1.78
N GLY A 96 0.99 5.00 2.98
CA GLY A 96 2.01 6.02 3.21
C GLY A 96 3.33 5.36 3.60
N ILE A 97 4.44 5.91 3.10
CA ILE A 97 5.80 5.49 3.43
C ILE A 97 6.59 6.77 3.75
N ASN A 98 7.20 6.84 4.94
CA ASN A 98 8.07 7.94 5.35
C ASN A 98 9.35 7.37 5.98
N GLY A 99 10.45 7.38 5.23
CA GLY A 99 11.72 6.77 5.64
C GLY A 99 11.56 5.27 5.95
N GLU A 100 11.77 4.90 7.23
CA GLU A 100 11.65 3.52 7.74
C GLU A 100 10.26 3.17 8.28
N LYS A 101 9.27 4.07 8.15
CA LYS A 101 7.89 3.82 8.60
C LYS A 101 6.95 3.69 7.41
N ALA A 102 5.98 2.80 7.51
CA ALA A 102 4.88 2.68 6.57
C ALA A 102 3.56 2.48 7.32
N VAL A 103 2.45 2.93 6.72
CA VAL A 103 1.11 2.79 7.30
C VAL A 103 0.05 2.67 6.23
N LEU A 104 -0.95 1.83 6.50
CA LEU A 104 -2.15 1.74 5.69
C LEU A 104 -3.10 2.89 6.05
N GLY A 105 -3.46 3.71 5.07
CA GLY A 105 -4.36 4.86 5.23
C GLY A 105 -5.83 4.46 5.33
N ARG A 106 -6.17 3.53 6.22
CA ARG A 106 -7.56 3.14 6.52
C ARG A 106 -7.75 3.02 8.03
N PRO A 107 -8.19 4.10 8.71
CA PRO A 107 -8.70 5.37 8.16
C PRO A 107 -7.61 6.26 7.52
N ASN A 108 -7.98 7.18 6.63
CA ASN A 108 -7.02 8.06 5.92
C ASN A 108 -6.15 8.89 6.89
N SER A 109 -6.67 9.25 8.06
CA SER A 109 -5.92 9.94 9.11
C SER A 109 -4.70 9.16 9.61
N ALA A 110 -4.66 7.84 9.44
CA ALA A 110 -3.51 7.02 9.81
C ALA A 110 -2.23 7.43 9.06
N LEU A 111 -2.35 8.02 7.86
CA LEU A 111 -1.21 8.54 7.10
C LEU A 111 -0.43 9.61 7.89
N LEU A 112 -1.10 10.39 8.75
CA LEU A 112 -0.44 11.42 9.54
C LEU A 112 0.37 10.89 10.73
N THR A 113 0.19 9.62 11.11
CA THR A 113 0.84 9.02 12.29
C THR A 113 2.34 8.76 12.08
N ILE A 114 2.79 8.74 10.82
CA ILE A 114 4.18 8.44 10.45
C ILE A 114 4.94 9.67 9.93
N VAL A 115 4.34 10.85 10.01
CA VAL A 115 4.93 12.13 9.58
C VAL A 115 6.09 12.53 10.49
#